data_AF-A0A9D4P1G1-F1
#
_entry.id   AF-A0A9D4P1G1-F1
#
_cell.length_a   1.000
_cell.length_b   1.000
_cell.length_c   1.000
_cell.angle_alpha   90.00
_cell.angle_beta   90.00
_cell.angle_gamma   90.00
#
_symmetry.space_group_name_H-M   'P 1'
#
loop_
_entity.id
_entity.type
_entity.pdbx_description
1 polymer ?
#
loop_
_entity_poly.entity_id
_entity_poly.type
_entity_poly.pdbx_seq_one_letter_code
_entity_poly.pdbx_strand_id
1 'polypeptide(L)'
;MCFLVSDVNKNLILYAYQPDQLESIGGTRLIRRGDFHLGSIRCRIQFKNIDNRLKQTYLRRHVSMFATLDGSIGYLLPIPEKTYRRLLMLQNLLTTNIQHIAGLNPKAFRMVKMRKMDLMNPSKNILDGDLLYKYVHLSLNEKFEIAKKIGTSAKQIIDDLQEIYSITAHF
;
A
#
# COMPACT_ATOMS: atom_id res chain seq x y z
N MET A 1 15.21 8.09 8.21
CA MET A 1 15.57 7.06 7.20
C MET A 1 14.57 5.91 7.28
N CYS A 2 14.21 5.26 6.17
CA CYS A 2 13.25 4.14 6.17
C CYS A 2 13.87 2.89 5.54
N PHE A 3 13.49 1.72 6.03
CA PHE A 3 13.99 0.42 5.62
C PHE A 3 12.83 -0.51 5.28
N LEU A 4 12.86 -1.08 4.08
CA LEU A 4 11.85 -2.02 3.62
C LEU A 4 12.39 -3.44 3.74
N VAL A 5 11.76 -4.24 4.59
CA VAL A 5 12.19 -5.59 4.96
C VAL A 5 11.18 -6.61 4.47
N SER A 6 11.65 -7.79 4.04
CA SER A 6 10.80 -8.95 3.77
C SER A 6 11.22 -10.12 4.66
N ASP A 7 10.28 -10.93 5.10
CA ASP A 7 10.55 -12.08 5.98
C ASP A 7 10.18 -13.43 5.33
N VAL A 8 10.52 -14.52 6.03
CA VAL A 8 10.19 -15.90 5.64
C VAL A 8 8.69 -16.20 5.70
N ASN A 9 7.91 -15.39 6.40
CA ASN A 9 6.46 -15.52 6.51
C ASN A 9 5.74 -14.73 5.39
N LYS A 10 6.48 -14.26 4.37
CA LYS A 10 5.95 -13.56 3.19
C LYS A 10 5.34 -12.19 3.55
N ASN A 11 5.81 -11.56 4.62
CA ASN A 11 5.44 -10.20 4.99
C ASN A 11 6.44 -9.20 4.41
N LEU A 12 5.93 -8.00 4.19
CA LEU A 12 6.66 -6.79 3.87
C LEU A 12 6.48 -5.82 5.04
N ILE A 13 7.59 -5.36 5.61
CA ILE A 13 7.58 -4.49 6.79
C ILE A 13 8.42 -3.25 6.52
N LEU A 14 7.83 -2.07 6.78
CA LEU A 14 8.50 -0.78 6.69
C LEU A 14 8.92 -0.35 8.10
N TYR A 15 10.22 -0.23 8.32
CA TYR A 15 10.80 0.34 9.52
C TYR A 15 11.28 1.76 9.26
N ALA A 16 11.24 2.62 10.28
CA ALA A 16 11.78 3.96 10.23
C ALA A 16 12.71 4.22 11.42
N TYR A 17 13.82 4.89 11.15
CA TYR A 17 14.70 5.47 12.16
C TYR A 17 14.24 6.90 12.49
N GLN A 18 13.74 7.09 13.70
CA GLN A 18 13.22 8.36 14.22
C GLN A 18 13.61 8.51 15.70
N PRO A 19 14.82 9.01 16.00
CA PRO A 19 15.35 9.06 17.37
C PRO A 19 14.53 9.98 18.29
N ASP A 20 13.82 10.96 17.73
CA ASP A 20 12.99 11.92 18.47
C ASP A 20 11.72 11.29 19.06
N GLN A 21 11.33 10.10 18.59
CA GLN A 21 10.14 9.40 19.06
C GLN A 21 10.49 8.53 20.27
N LEU A 22 9.66 8.60 21.32
CA LEU A 22 9.85 7.81 22.55
C LEU A 22 9.91 6.31 22.28
N GLU A 23 9.13 5.81 21.33
CA GLU A 23 9.12 4.40 20.90
C GLU A 23 10.47 3.91 20.38
N SER A 24 11.32 4.82 19.89
CA SER A 24 12.65 4.49 19.35
C SER A 24 13.72 4.29 20.42
N ILE A 25 13.45 4.62 21.69
CA ILE A 25 14.40 4.53 22.80
C ILE A 25 15.71 5.27 22.44
N GLY A 26 15.59 6.56 22.11
CA GLY A 26 16.71 7.41 21.70
C GLY A 26 17.37 6.97 20.38
N GLY A 27 16.63 6.31 19.49
CA GLY A 27 17.11 5.81 18.20
C GLY A 27 17.73 4.41 18.22
N THR A 28 17.83 3.75 19.37
CA THR A 28 18.35 2.37 19.44
C THR A 28 17.40 1.34 18.84
N ARG A 29 16.10 1.66 18.78
CA ARG A 29 15.04 0.80 18.24
C ARG A 29 14.42 1.43 16.99
N LEU A 30 14.34 0.63 15.91
CA LEU A 30 13.59 1.01 14.71
C LEU A 30 12.08 0.87 14.95
N ILE A 31 11.32 1.86 14.49
CA ILE A 31 9.86 1.88 14.65
C ILE A 31 9.22 1.24 13.43
N ARG A 32 8.29 0.29 13.64
CA ARG A 32 7.50 -0.29 12.56
C ARG A 32 6.44 0.72 12.13
N ARG A 33 6.55 1.23 10.90
CA ARG A 33 5.64 2.21 10.32
C ARG A 33 4.65 1.61 9.35
N GLY A 34 4.87 0.41 8.83
CA GLY A 34 3.95 -0.25 7.92
C GLY A 34 4.17 -1.76 7.89
N ASP A 35 3.10 -2.54 7.77
CA ASP A 35 3.14 -3.97 7.49
C ASP A 35 2.11 -4.37 6.45
N PHE A 36 2.48 -5.38 5.66
CA PHE A 36 1.66 -5.91 4.58
C PHE A 36 2.04 -7.36 4.29
N HIS A 37 1.08 -8.26 4.29
CA HIS A 37 1.31 -9.64 3.87
C HIS A 37 1.19 -9.77 2.35
N LEU A 38 2.31 -10.15 1.71
CA LEU A 38 2.42 -10.23 0.27
C LEU A 38 1.85 -11.55 -0.28
N GLY A 39 2.02 -12.65 0.47
CA GLY A 39 1.65 -14.00 0.05
C GLY A 39 2.78 -14.77 -0.66
N SER A 40 3.86 -14.09 -1.04
CA SER A 40 5.08 -14.68 -1.63
C SER A 40 6.36 -14.05 -1.06
N ILE A 41 7.47 -14.78 -1.17
CA ILE A 41 8.80 -14.34 -0.71
C ILE A 41 9.43 -13.44 -1.79
N ARG A 42 10.09 -12.38 -1.33
CA ARG A 42 10.70 -11.35 -2.18
C ARG A 42 12.16 -11.70 -2.50
N CYS A 43 12.57 -11.55 -3.76
CA CYS A 43 13.93 -11.90 -4.19
C CYS A 43 14.83 -10.71 -4.55
N ARG A 44 14.29 -9.53 -4.94
CA ARG A 44 15.12 -8.36 -5.28
C ARG A 44 14.38 -7.05 -5.07
N ILE A 45 15.09 -6.00 -4.62
CA ILE A 45 14.58 -4.62 -4.54
C ILE A 45 15.35 -3.77 -5.52
N GLN A 46 14.66 -3.03 -6.38
CA GLN A 46 15.28 -1.96 -7.14
C GLN A 46 14.54 -0.66 -6.84
N PHE A 47 15.31 0.38 -6.52
CA PHE A 47 14.80 1.73 -6.38
C PHE A 47 15.01 2.45 -7.70
N LYS A 48 13.94 3.01 -8.26
CA LYS A 48 14.02 3.88 -9.42
C LYS A 48 13.50 5.27 -9.06
N ASN A 49 14.15 6.29 -9.62
CA ASN A 49 13.68 7.67 -9.53
C ASN A 49 12.42 7.80 -10.36
N ILE A 50 11.41 8.44 -9.80
CA ILE A 50 10.25 8.89 -10.57
C ILE A 50 10.76 9.95 -11.54
N ASP A 51 10.40 9.82 -12.81
CA ASP A 51 10.87 10.70 -13.87
C ASP A 51 10.44 12.15 -13.58
N ASN A 52 11.35 13.11 -13.71
CA ASN A 52 11.16 14.50 -13.24
C ASN A 52 10.02 15.25 -13.98
N ARG A 53 9.48 14.67 -15.05
CA ARG A 53 8.34 15.19 -15.81
C ARG A 53 6.99 14.99 -15.11
N LEU A 54 6.94 14.11 -14.10
CA LEU A 54 5.73 13.84 -13.32
C LEU A 54 5.62 14.86 -12.16
N LYS A 55 4.38 15.26 -11.83
CA LYS A 55 4.00 16.36 -10.91
C LYS A 55 4.94 16.55 -9.71
N GLN A 56 5.23 17.82 -9.36
CA GLN A 56 6.04 18.24 -8.18
C GLN A 56 5.69 17.50 -6.87
N THR A 57 4.46 17.02 -6.71
CA THR A 57 3.98 16.25 -5.56
C THR A 57 4.80 14.99 -5.26
N TYR A 58 5.46 14.39 -6.27
CA TYR A 58 6.28 13.18 -6.12
C TYR A 58 7.78 13.42 -6.32
N LEU A 59 8.20 14.68 -6.41
CA LEU A 59 9.59 15.04 -6.57
C LEU A 59 10.42 14.39 -5.44
N ARG A 60 11.51 13.69 -5.80
CA ARG A 60 12.42 12.99 -4.88
C ARG A 60 11.84 11.76 -4.15
N ARG A 61 10.72 11.20 -4.61
CA ARG A 61 10.26 9.88 -4.13
C ARG A 61 10.80 8.78 -5.04
N HIS A 62 11.15 7.64 -4.43
CA HIS A 62 11.60 6.45 -5.14
C HIS A 62 10.51 5.38 -5.12
N VAL A 63 10.28 4.75 -6.27
CA VAL A 63 9.44 3.55 -6.34
C VAL A 63 10.28 2.35 -5.96
N SER A 64 9.82 1.59 -4.97
CA SER A 64 10.49 0.36 -4.53
C SER A 64 9.91 -0.83 -5.28
N MET A 65 10.53 -1.22 -6.39
CA MET A 65 10.09 -2.38 -7.15
C MET A 65 10.62 -3.68 -6.55
N PHE A 66 9.90 -4.77 -6.75
CA PHE A 66 10.31 -6.08 -6.33
C PHE A 66 9.79 -7.19 -7.22
N ALA A 67 10.53 -8.30 -7.23
CA ALA A 67 10.09 -9.56 -7.78
C ALA A 67 9.90 -10.58 -6.65
N THR A 68 8.98 -11.51 -6.86
CA THR A 68 8.70 -12.61 -5.93
C THR A 68 9.25 -13.93 -6.48
N LEU A 69 9.37 -14.94 -5.62
CA LEU A 69 9.79 -16.29 -6.02
C LEU A 69 8.73 -17.01 -6.88
N ASP A 70 7.46 -16.58 -6.80
CA ASP A 70 6.37 -17.16 -7.60
C ASP A 70 6.26 -16.52 -9.00
N GLY A 71 7.25 -15.70 -9.40
CA GLY A 71 7.32 -15.08 -10.74
C GLY A 71 6.53 -13.79 -10.89
N SER A 72 5.90 -13.26 -9.83
CA SER A 72 5.21 -11.97 -9.88
C SER A 72 6.15 -10.79 -9.67
N ILE A 73 5.81 -9.66 -10.26
CA ILE A 73 6.51 -8.37 -10.07
C ILE A 73 5.52 -7.40 -9.44
N GLY A 74 5.98 -6.65 -8.45
CA GLY A 74 5.19 -5.63 -7.77
C GLY A 74 6.02 -4.41 -7.41
N TYR A 75 5.36 -3.38 -6.88
CA TYR A 75 6.02 -2.17 -6.44
C TYR A 75 5.38 -1.62 -5.18
N LEU A 76 6.15 -0.80 -4.44
CA LEU A 76 5.66 0.01 -3.34
C LEU A 76 5.95 1.49 -3.65
N LEU A 77 4.87 2.27 -3.72
CA LEU A 77 4.88 3.69 -4.04
C LEU A 77 4.55 4.51 -2.78
N PRO A 78 5.44 5.41 -2.33
CA PRO A 78 5.11 6.38 -1.30
C PRO A 78 4.11 7.42 -1.82
N ILE A 79 2.93 7.49 -1.20
CA ILE A 79 1.87 8.43 -1.57
C ILE A 79 1.67 9.51 -0.51
N PRO A 80 1.16 10.70 -0.87
CA PRO A 80 0.82 11.74 0.11
C PRO A 80 -0.27 11.27 1.07
N GLU A 81 -0.22 11.72 2.33
CA GLU A 81 -1.16 11.30 3.36
C GLU A 81 -2.63 11.60 3.00
N LYS A 82 -2.90 12.74 2.35
CA LYS A 82 -4.24 13.10 1.88
C LYS A 82 -4.81 12.06 0.91
N THR A 83 -4.00 11.63 -0.06
CA THR A 83 -4.35 10.59 -1.04
C THR A 83 -4.50 9.24 -0.36
N TYR A 84 -3.58 8.91 0.56
CA TYR A 84 -3.63 7.68 1.34
C TYR A 84 -4.96 7.53 2.11
N ARG A 85 -5.36 8.56 2.89
CA ARG A 85 -6.59 8.50 3.69
C ARG A 85 -7.84 8.32 2.82
N ARG A 86 -7.90 8.97 1.67
CA ARG A 86 -9.00 8.83 0.70
C ARG A 86 -9.06 7.40 0.12
N LEU A 87 -7.94 6.87 -0.34
CA LEU A 87 -7.87 5.51 -0.87
C LEU A 87 -8.07 4.45 0.22
N LEU A 88 -7.70 4.73 1.47
CA LEU A 88 -7.99 3.84 2.60
C LEU A 88 -9.50 3.70 2.84
N MET A 89 -10.25 4.81 2.80
CA MET A 89 -11.71 4.78 2.90
C MET A 89 -12.32 3.98 1.74
N LEU A 90 -11.80 4.18 0.53
CA LEU A 90 -12.19 3.39 -0.63
C LEU A 90 -11.94 1.89 -0.41
N GLN A 91 -10.74 1.51 0.03
CA GLN A 91 -10.39 0.10 0.29
C GLN A 91 -11.34 -0.56 1.29
N ASN A 92 -11.71 0.15 2.36
CA ASN A 92 -12.66 -0.36 3.35
C ASN A 92 -14.03 -0.63 2.74
N LEU A 93 -14.55 0.28 1.90
CA LEU A 93 -15.83 0.10 1.21
C LEU A 93 -15.77 -1.02 0.16
N LEU A 94 -14.67 -1.14 -0.59
CA LEU A 94 -14.49 -2.22 -1.57
C LEU A 94 -14.40 -3.58 -0.88
N THR A 95 -13.81 -3.63 0.32
CA THR A 95 -13.75 -4.87 1.12
C THR A 95 -15.15 -5.37 1.49
N THR A 96 -16.09 -4.46 1.81
CA THR A 96 -17.44 -4.83 2.26
C THR A 96 -18.47 -4.91 1.14
N ASN A 97 -18.34 -4.10 0.09
CA ASN A 97 -19.40 -3.93 -0.92
C ASN A 97 -19.21 -4.81 -2.15
N ILE A 98 -18.04 -5.42 -2.34
CA ILE A 98 -17.74 -6.28 -3.49
C ILE A 98 -17.67 -7.73 -3.04
N GLN A 99 -18.17 -8.63 -3.88
CA GLN A 99 -18.00 -10.07 -3.69
C GLN A 99 -16.55 -10.48 -4.01
N HIS A 100 -15.91 -11.16 -3.06
CA HIS A 100 -14.57 -11.68 -3.24
C HIS A 100 -14.60 -13.13 -3.70
N ILE A 101 -13.63 -13.50 -4.54
CA ILE A 101 -13.48 -14.86 -5.05
C ILE A 101 -13.36 -15.82 -3.86
N ALA A 102 -14.12 -16.90 -3.89
CA ALA A 102 -14.21 -17.90 -2.83
C ALA A 102 -14.59 -17.34 -1.42
N GLY A 103 -15.22 -16.17 -1.36
CA GLY A 103 -15.63 -15.55 -0.08
C GLY A 103 -14.47 -15.12 0.82
N LEU A 104 -13.25 -15.01 0.27
CA LEU A 104 -12.06 -14.66 1.04
C LEU A 104 -12.07 -13.20 1.46
N ASN A 105 -11.57 -12.91 2.67
CA ASN A 105 -11.43 -11.55 3.15
C ASN A 105 -10.05 -10.98 2.77
N PRO A 106 -9.96 -10.02 1.83
CA PRO A 106 -8.67 -9.46 1.40
C PRO A 106 -7.97 -8.71 2.54
N LYS A 107 -8.71 -8.02 3.41
CA LYS A 107 -8.15 -7.30 4.55
C LYS A 107 -7.47 -8.26 5.53
N ALA A 108 -8.09 -9.40 5.82
CA ALA A 108 -7.51 -10.41 6.70
C ALA A 108 -6.27 -11.06 6.05
N PHE A 109 -6.31 -11.32 4.74
CA PHE A 109 -5.18 -11.87 4.01
C PHE A 109 -3.93 -10.97 4.07
N ARG A 110 -4.11 -9.65 3.96
CA ARG A 110 -3.01 -8.65 3.98
C ARG A 110 -2.48 -8.32 5.38
N MET A 111 -3.10 -8.82 6.45
CA MET A 111 -2.58 -8.61 7.82
C MET A 111 -1.28 -9.38 8.02
N VAL A 112 -0.33 -8.75 8.73
CA VAL A 112 0.97 -9.37 9.07
C VAL A 112 0.79 -10.74 9.74
N LYS A 113 1.54 -11.74 9.26
CA LYS A 113 1.51 -13.09 9.81
C LYS A 113 2.79 -13.38 10.58
N MET A 114 2.69 -13.51 11.90
CA MET A 114 3.84 -13.81 12.75
C MET A 114 3.64 -15.16 13.45
N ARG A 115 4.69 -15.98 13.51
CA ARG A 115 4.65 -17.30 14.19
C ARG A 115 4.56 -17.17 15.70
N LYS A 116 5.15 -16.10 16.26
CA LYS A 116 5.06 -15.75 17.67
C LYS A 116 4.21 -14.49 17.80
N MET A 117 3.38 -14.46 18.83
CA MET A 117 2.67 -13.23 19.21
C MET A 117 3.72 -12.22 19.66
N ASP A 118 3.89 -11.18 18.87
CA ASP A 118 4.70 -10.04 19.25
C ASP A 118 3.81 -9.03 19.99
N LEU A 119 4.36 -8.30 20.96
CA LEU A 119 3.63 -7.28 21.72
C LEU A 119 3.35 -6.02 20.87
N MET A 120 3.80 -6.00 19.61
CA MET A 120 3.66 -4.88 18.69
C MET A 120 2.36 -4.95 17.87
N ASN A 121 1.49 -3.96 18.07
CA ASN A 121 0.26 -3.78 17.29
C ASN A 121 0.54 -3.60 15.79
N PRO A 122 -0.19 -4.28 14.89
CA PRO A 122 -0.09 -4.09 13.44
C PRO A 122 -0.23 -2.62 13.00
N SER A 123 0.75 -2.14 12.25
CA SER A 123 0.84 -0.85 11.59
C SER A 123 0.34 -0.93 10.13
N LYS A 124 -0.98 -0.78 9.95
CA LYS A 124 -1.69 -0.97 8.67
C LYS A 124 -1.55 0.23 7.71
N ASN A 125 -0.33 0.63 7.37
CA ASN A 125 -0.04 1.82 6.57
C ASN A 125 0.33 1.54 5.11
N ILE A 126 -0.10 0.39 4.58
CA ILE A 126 0.11 -0.01 3.19
C ILE A 126 -1.27 -0.39 2.61
N LEU A 127 -1.60 0.21 1.45
CA LEU A 127 -2.85 -0.05 0.74
C LEU A 127 -2.69 -1.22 -0.23
N ASP A 128 -3.79 -1.93 -0.47
CA ASP A 128 -3.84 -3.03 -1.43
C ASP A 128 -4.22 -2.51 -2.82
N GLY A 129 -3.23 -2.37 -3.69
CA GLY A 129 -3.40 -1.89 -5.06
C GLY A 129 -4.34 -2.76 -5.89
N ASP A 130 -4.28 -4.08 -5.72
CA ASP A 130 -5.11 -5.03 -6.48
C ASP A 130 -6.60 -4.86 -6.14
N LEU A 131 -6.89 -4.65 -4.85
CA LEU A 131 -8.24 -4.38 -4.39
C LEU A 131 -8.74 -3.01 -4.85
N LEU A 132 -7.90 -1.98 -4.77
CA LEU A 132 -8.24 -0.63 -5.23
C LEU A 132 -8.52 -0.60 -6.74
N TYR A 133 -7.77 -1.35 -7.54
CA TYR A 133 -7.95 -1.42 -8.99
C TYR A 133 -9.32 -1.98 -9.39
N LYS A 134 -9.94 -2.83 -8.55
CA LYS A 134 -11.32 -3.30 -8.79
C LYS A 134 -12.33 -2.17 -8.91
N TYR A 135 -12.09 -1.02 -8.27
CA TYR A 135 -12.97 0.15 -8.40
C TYR A 135 -13.11 0.60 -9.87
N VAL A 136 -12.04 0.48 -10.66
CA VAL A 136 -12.05 0.85 -12.09
C VAL A 136 -13.02 -0.01 -12.89
N HIS A 137 -13.25 -1.26 -12.48
CA HIS A 137 -14.12 -2.22 -13.16
C HIS A 137 -15.60 -2.15 -12.74
N LEU A 138 -15.93 -1.37 -11.70
CA LEU A 138 -17.33 -1.20 -11.27
C LEU A 138 -18.16 -0.40 -12.29
N SER A 139 -19.48 -0.60 -12.24
CA SER A 139 -20.43 0.21 -13.00
C SER A 139 -20.39 1.67 -12.55
N LEU A 140 -20.85 2.59 -13.40
CA LEU A 140 -20.88 4.02 -13.08
C LEU A 140 -21.71 4.30 -11.83
N ASN A 141 -22.86 3.63 -11.68
CA ASN A 141 -23.74 3.79 -10.53
C ASN A 141 -23.04 3.39 -9.22
N GLU A 142 -22.43 2.21 -9.19
CA GLU A 142 -21.66 1.74 -8.02
C GLU A 142 -20.50 2.68 -7.69
N LYS A 143 -19.79 3.18 -8.71
CA LYS A 143 -18.70 4.15 -8.52
C LYS A 143 -19.19 5.42 -7.84
N PHE A 144 -20.33 5.96 -8.26
CA PHE A 144 -20.92 7.16 -7.67
C PHE A 144 -21.42 6.92 -6.25
N GLU A 145 -22.06 5.79 -5.99
CA GLU A 145 -22.53 5.44 -4.64
C GLU A 145 -21.37 5.32 -3.64
N ILE A 146 -20.31 4.62 -4.03
CA ILE A 146 -19.11 4.46 -3.21
C ILE A 146 -18.43 5.82 -2.99
N ALA A 147 -18.27 6.62 -4.05
CA ALA A 147 -17.64 7.95 -3.94
C ALA A 147 -18.43 8.87 -3.00
N LYS A 148 -19.77 8.84 -3.08
CA LYS A 148 -20.67 9.59 -2.18
C LYS A 148 -20.49 9.16 -0.72
N LYS A 149 -20.36 7.86 -0.43
CA LYS A 149 -20.09 7.35 0.93
C LYS A 149 -18.75 7.82 1.50
N ILE A 150 -17.75 8.03 0.65
CA ILE A 150 -16.43 8.56 1.04
C ILE A 150 -16.49 10.09 1.25
N GLY A 151 -17.47 10.76 0.66
CA GLY A 151 -17.54 12.23 0.62
C GLY A 151 -16.62 12.83 -0.45
N THR A 152 -16.40 12.12 -1.56
CA THR A 152 -15.53 12.58 -2.66
C THR A 152 -16.19 12.36 -4.02
N SER A 153 -15.63 12.95 -5.08
CA SER A 153 -16.09 12.71 -6.45
C SER A 153 -15.48 11.42 -7.01
N ALA A 154 -16.27 10.64 -7.75
CA ALA A 154 -15.77 9.45 -8.46
C ALA A 154 -14.62 9.80 -9.41
N LYS A 155 -14.70 10.98 -10.06
CA LYS A 155 -13.63 11.49 -10.91
C LYS A 155 -12.32 11.64 -10.15
N GLN A 156 -12.36 12.24 -8.95
CA GLN A 156 -11.16 12.45 -8.14
C GLN A 156 -10.49 11.13 -7.73
N ILE A 157 -11.28 10.09 -7.44
CA ILE A 157 -10.76 8.76 -7.13
C ILE A 157 -10.07 8.15 -8.36
N ILE A 158 -10.71 8.25 -9.53
CA ILE A 158 -10.14 7.76 -10.79
C ILE A 158 -8.84 8.51 -11.12
N ASP A 159 -8.83 9.83 -10.99
CA ASP A 159 -7.65 10.67 -11.23
C ASP A 159 -6.48 10.25 -10.33
N ASP A 160 -6.73 9.95 -9.04
CA ASP A 160 -5.69 9.46 -8.13
C ASP A 160 -5.13 8.10 -8.56
N LEU A 161 -6.00 7.16 -8.95
CA LEU A 161 -5.59 5.81 -9.38
C LEU A 161 -4.82 5.87 -10.71
N GLN A 162 -5.25 6.72 -11.64
CA GLN A 162 -4.56 6.95 -12.91
C GLN A 162 -3.21 7.62 -12.70
N GLU A 163 -3.09 8.54 -11.75
CA GLU A 163 -1.83 9.18 -11.40
C GLU A 163 -0.82 8.15 -10.86
N ILE A 164 -1.26 7.27 -9.96
CA ILE A 164 -0.42 6.16 -9.46
C ILE A 164 0.02 5.26 -10.60
N TYR A 165 -0.90 4.88 -11.49
CA TYR A 165 -0.59 4.05 -12.66
C TYR A 165 0.43 4.73 -13.59
N SER A 166 0.23 6.00 -13.92
CA SER A 166 1.11 6.76 -14.80
C SER A 166 2.53 6.90 -14.24
N ILE A 167 2.65 7.06 -12.91
CA ILE A 167 3.96 7.13 -12.23
C ILE A 167 4.69 5.78 -12.26
N THR A 168 3.95 4.68 -12.28
CA THR A 168 4.51 3.32 -12.14
C THR A 168 4.66 2.59 -13.48
N ALA A 169 4.13 3.16 -14.56
CA ALA A 169 4.24 2.70 -15.94
C ALA A 169 5.67 2.91 -16.48
N HIS A 170 6.58 2.03 -16.09
CA HIS A 170 8.00 2.10 -16.46
C HIS A 170 8.46 1.00 -17.43
N PHE A 171 7.61 0.04 -17.74
CA PHE A 171 7.88 -1.08 -18.64
C PHE A 171 6.74 -1.23 -19.65
#